data_AF-A0A362X919-F1
#
_entry.id   AF-A0A362X919-F1
#
_cell.length_a   1.000
_cell.length_b   1.000
_cell.length_c   1.000
_cell.angle_alpha   90.00
_cell.angle_beta   90.00
_cell.angle_gamma   90.00
#
_symmetry.space_group_name_H-M   'P 1'
#
loop_
_entity.id
_entity.type
_entity.pdbx_description
1 polymer ?
#
loop_
_entity_poly.entity_id
_entity_poly.type
_entity_poly.pdbx_seq_one_letter_code
_entity_poly.pdbx_strand_id
1 'polypeptide(L)'
;MPKKYHPLVQKTELELERLDKEKNVSWEEWKKFNSQFLPIHTEPKLRRRALMFMDKLVKKLEENNHTIKFEYQLCHIEMYGQLTEINLRQKYFRKRIKDSSGYGTNPYVKSEKLEFQVGSYARKGWLEKDSKSLEDYLEVIYKFIEKDSLRWAELRKQQKIEEEKKEAQRIL
;
A
#
# COMPACT_ATOMS: atom_id res chain seq x y z
N MET A 1 19.57 21.96 -1.83
CA MET A 1 19.82 20.55 -2.25
C MET A 1 18.47 19.86 -2.40
N PRO A 2 18.21 19.09 -3.48
CA PRO A 2 16.99 18.29 -3.51
C PRO A 2 17.02 17.35 -2.32
N LYS A 3 15.97 17.37 -1.47
CA LYS A 3 15.86 16.47 -0.32
C LYS A 3 15.97 15.05 -0.85
N LYS A 4 17.05 14.36 -0.48
CA LYS A 4 17.28 12.97 -0.87
C LYS A 4 16.10 12.14 -0.35
N TYR A 5 15.51 11.31 -1.23
CA TYR A 5 14.47 10.38 -0.80
C TYR A 5 15.01 9.44 0.29
N HIS A 6 14.13 8.81 1.05
CA HIS A 6 14.46 7.73 1.96
C HIS A 6 15.17 6.60 1.17
N PRO A 7 16.21 5.93 1.71
CA PRO A 7 16.93 4.87 1.00
C PRO A 7 16.05 3.78 0.39
N LEU A 8 14.97 3.37 1.07
CA LEU A 8 14.00 2.40 0.54
C LEU A 8 13.27 2.92 -0.71
N VAL A 9 12.97 4.22 -0.75
CA VAL A 9 12.30 4.87 -1.89
C VAL A 9 13.27 4.99 -3.06
N GLN A 10 14.53 5.37 -2.82
CA GLN A 10 15.58 5.39 -3.85
C GLN A 10 15.78 4.00 -4.46
N LYS A 11 15.86 2.96 -3.61
CA LYS A 11 16.01 1.57 -4.05
C LYS A 11 14.82 1.14 -4.92
N THR A 12 13.60 1.54 -4.53
CA THR A 12 12.38 1.26 -5.29
C THR A 12 12.35 2.00 -6.63
N GLU A 13 12.75 3.26 -6.66
CA GLU A 13 12.83 4.06 -7.90
C GLU A 13 13.73 3.38 -8.94
N LEU A 14 14.95 2.99 -8.55
CA LEU A 14 15.90 2.31 -9.42
C LEU A 14 15.35 0.98 -9.96
N GLU A 15 14.67 0.20 -9.13
CA GLU A 15 14.09 -1.07 -9.57
C GLU A 15 12.91 -0.87 -10.52
N LEU A 16 12.07 0.13 -10.28
CA LEU A 16 10.98 0.48 -11.20
C LEU A 16 11.52 0.94 -12.57
N GLU A 17 12.60 1.72 -12.59
CA GLU A 17 13.28 2.11 -13.85
C GLU A 17 13.90 0.91 -14.57
N ARG A 18 14.40 -0.08 -13.83
CA ARG A 18 14.89 -1.35 -14.39
C ARG A 18 13.75 -2.11 -15.06
N LEU A 19 12.63 -2.27 -14.36
CA LEU A 19 11.45 -2.99 -14.84
C LEU A 19 10.83 -2.33 -16.08
N ASP A 20 10.84 -1.00 -16.19
CA ASP A 20 10.35 -0.30 -17.39
C ASP A 20 11.13 -0.63 -18.67
N LYS A 21 12.39 -1.04 -18.54
CA LYS A 21 13.24 -1.43 -19.69
C LYS A 21 12.93 -2.85 -20.17
N GLU A 22 12.23 -3.64 -19.36
CA GLU A 22 11.87 -5.02 -19.69
C GLU A 22 10.55 -5.06 -20.46
N LYS A 23 10.56 -5.75 -21.61
CA LYS A 23 9.36 -5.89 -22.44
C LYS A 23 8.29 -6.77 -21.77
N ASN A 24 8.72 -7.79 -21.04
CA ASN A 24 7.87 -8.74 -20.33
C ASN A 24 8.50 -9.05 -18.98
N VAL A 25 7.91 -8.55 -17.91
CA VAL A 25 8.30 -8.88 -16.54
C VAL A 25 7.59 -10.16 -16.14
N SER A 26 8.35 -11.17 -15.76
CA SER A 26 7.83 -12.47 -15.30
C SER A 26 7.06 -12.35 -13.98
N TRP A 27 6.25 -13.36 -13.68
CA TRP A 27 5.56 -13.42 -12.39
C TRP A 27 6.54 -13.53 -11.22
N GLU A 28 7.64 -14.28 -11.41
CA GLU A 28 8.72 -14.43 -10.44
C GLU A 28 9.42 -13.11 -10.15
N GLU A 29 9.63 -12.26 -11.16
CA GLU A 29 10.19 -10.92 -10.99
C GLU A 29 9.24 -10.01 -10.21
N TRP A 30 7.95 -10.05 -10.50
CA TRP A 30 6.95 -9.31 -9.71
C TRP A 30 6.88 -9.77 -8.25
N LYS A 31 6.99 -11.08 -8.02
CA LYS A 31 7.06 -11.66 -6.68
C LYS A 31 8.33 -11.20 -5.93
N LYS A 32 9.47 -11.17 -6.62
CA LYS A 32 10.72 -10.62 -6.08
C LYS A 32 10.58 -9.12 -5.79
N PHE A 33 9.94 -8.36 -6.68
CA PHE A 33 9.67 -6.95 -6.47
C PHE A 33 8.86 -6.71 -5.20
N ASN A 34 7.70 -7.37 -5.07
CA ASN A 34 6.78 -7.17 -3.95
C ASN A 34 7.36 -7.59 -2.58
N SER A 35 8.39 -8.43 -2.57
CA SER A 35 9.07 -8.89 -1.34
C SER A 35 10.22 -7.98 -0.88
N GLN A 36 10.60 -6.95 -1.65
CA GLN A 36 11.77 -6.12 -1.33
C GLN A 36 11.60 -4.63 -1.58
N PHE A 37 10.55 -4.22 -2.29
CA PHE A 37 10.37 -2.85 -2.76
C PHE A 37 8.95 -2.34 -2.49
N LEU A 38 8.81 -1.01 -2.43
CA LEU A 38 7.53 -0.41 -2.13
C LEU A 38 6.51 -0.70 -3.25
N PRO A 39 5.25 -0.98 -2.91
CA PRO A 39 4.23 -1.49 -3.83
C PRO A 39 3.65 -0.37 -4.69
N ILE A 40 4.47 0.17 -5.60
CA ILE A 40 4.11 1.28 -6.49
C ILE A 40 3.79 0.73 -7.88
N HIS A 41 2.50 0.71 -8.22
CA HIS A 41 1.99 0.21 -9.50
C HIS A 41 1.45 1.38 -10.33
N THR A 42 2.36 2.14 -10.95
CA THR A 42 2.03 3.37 -11.70
C THR A 42 2.83 3.46 -12.99
N GLU A 43 2.26 4.13 -13.99
CA GLU A 43 2.99 4.54 -15.19
C GLU A 43 4.14 5.52 -14.86
N PRO A 44 5.21 5.56 -15.68
CA PRO A 44 6.39 6.41 -15.43
C PRO A 44 6.03 7.88 -15.19
N LYS A 45 5.04 8.41 -15.92
CA LYS A 45 4.59 9.81 -15.80
C LYS A 45 4.02 10.18 -14.41
N LEU A 46 3.51 9.20 -13.65
CA LEU A 46 2.97 9.41 -12.29
C LEU A 46 3.99 9.06 -11.20
N ARG A 47 5.10 8.42 -11.56
CA ARG A 47 6.02 7.80 -10.61
C ARG A 47 6.66 8.78 -9.65
N ARG A 48 7.05 9.97 -10.12
CA ARG A 48 7.60 11.02 -9.26
C ARG A 48 6.67 11.37 -8.10
N ARG A 49 5.38 11.55 -8.38
CA ARG A 49 4.35 11.85 -7.35
C ARG A 49 4.18 10.68 -6.40
N ALA A 50 4.14 9.46 -6.94
CA ALA A 50 4.03 8.25 -6.13
C ALA A 50 5.21 8.08 -5.16
N LEU A 51 6.45 8.27 -5.64
CA LEU A 51 7.67 8.22 -4.83
C LEU A 51 7.71 9.31 -3.77
N MET A 52 7.30 10.54 -4.10
CA MET A 52 7.20 11.64 -3.13
C MET A 52 6.23 11.33 -1.99
N PHE A 53 5.06 10.77 -2.31
CA PHE A 53 4.10 10.37 -1.28
C PHE A 53 4.67 9.26 -0.39
N MET A 54 5.26 8.21 -1.00
CA MET A 54 5.85 7.10 -0.23
C MET A 54 7.03 7.55 0.64
N ASP A 55 7.85 8.50 0.18
CA ASP A 55 8.93 9.10 0.97
C ASP A 55 8.39 9.78 2.23
N LYS A 56 7.34 10.58 2.09
CA LYS A 56 6.69 11.23 3.24
C LYS A 56 6.07 10.22 4.19
N LEU A 57 5.43 9.19 3.65
CA LEU A 57 4.84 8.12 4.45
C LEU A 57 5.91 7.36 5.25
N VAL A 58 6.99 6.91 4.61
CA VAL A 58 8.06 6.17 5.29
C VAL A 58 8.70 7.03 6.39
N LYS A 59 9.03 8.29 6.09
CA LYS A 59 9.59 9.21 7.09
C LYS A 59 8.65 9.44 8.26
N LYS A 60 7.35 9.63 8.00
CA LYS A 60 6.34 9.78 9.04
C LYS A 60 6.23 8.54 9.93
N LEU A 61 6.34 7.33 9.37
CA LEU A 61 6.36 6.10 10.15
C LEU A 61 7.58 6.04 11.06
N GLU A 62 8.77 6.31 10.53
CA GLU A 62 10.03 6.27 11.28
C GLU A 62 10.06 7.31 12.40
N GLU A 63 9.56 8.53 12.14
CA GLU A 63 9.39 9.59 13.14
C GLU A 63 8.52 9.16 14.33
N ASN A 64 7.65 8.15 14.15
CA ASN A 64 6.77 7.62 15.18
C ASN A 64 7.16 6.19 15.63
N ASN A 65 8.40 5.76 15.34
CA ASN A 65 8.92 4.41 15.67
C ASN A 65 8.09 3.26 15.06
N HIS A 66 7.61 3.47 13.84
CA HIS A 66 6.93 2.47 13.04
C HIS A 66 7.74 2.18 11.78
N THR A 67 7.55 1.00 11.20
CA THR A 67 8.45 0.51 10.14
C THR A 67 7.69 -0.09 8.96
N ILE A 68 8.35 -0.16 7.81
CA ILE A 68 7.92 -0.99 6.69
C ILE A 68 8.48 -2.40 6.86
N LYS A 69 7.63 -3.42 6.69
CA LYS A 69 8.01 -4.82 6.66
C LYS A 69 7.60 -5.48 5.34
N PHE A 70 8.46 -6.35 4.84
CA PHE A 70 8.15 -7.21 3.71
C PHE A 70 7.91 -8.62 4.23
N GLU A 71 6.67 -9.09 4.15
CA GLU A 71 6.28 -10.42 4.61
C GLU A 71 5.24 -11.01 3.65
N TYR A 72 5.22 -12.33 3.51
CA TYR A 72 4.30 -13.02 2.59
C TYR A 72 4.32 -12.49 1.14
N GLN A 73 5.48 -11.99 0.68
CA GLN A 73 5.66 -11.36 -0.64
C GLN A 73 4.80 -10.09 -0.83
N LEU A 74 4.50 -9.40 0.26
CA LEU A 74 3.73 -8.18 0.31
C LEU A 74 4.47 -7.13 1.14
N CYS A 75 4.08 -5.87 0.96
CA CYS A 75 4.60 -4.76 1.73
C CYS A 75 3.57 -4.35 2.79
N HIS A 76 4.04 -4.27 4.02
CA HIS A 76 3.24 -3.95 5.20
C HIS A 76 3.82 -2.75 5.93
N ILE A 77 2.92 -1.98 6.53
CA ILE A 77 3.26 -1.10 7.64
C ILE A 77 3.13 -1.91 8.93
N GLU A 78 4.17 -1.88 9.76
CA GLU A 78 4.14 -2.46 11.09
C GLU A 78 3.94 -1.39 12.15
N MET A 79 2.84 -1.52 12.91
CA MET A 79 2.55 -0.71 14.08
C MET A 79 2.08 -1.62 15.21
N TYR A 80 2.67 -1.49 16.40
CA TYR A 80 2.27 -2.25 17.60
C TYR A 80 2.26 -3.79 17.37
N GLY A 81 3.20 -4.29 16.57
CA GLY A 81 3.29 -5.71 16.18
C GLY A 81 2.19 -6.18 15.22
N GLN A 82 1.41 -5.27 14.65
CA GLN A 82 0.40 -5.54 13.63
C GLN A 82 0.91 -5.16 12.25
N LEU A 83 0.75 -6.07 11.29
CA LEU A 83 1.07 -5.85 9.89
C LEU A 83 -0.18 -5.41 9.12
N THR A 84 -0.11 -4.24 8.51
CA THR A 84 -1.15 -3.71 7.63
C THR A 84 -0.61 -3.63 6.21
N GLU A 85 -1.13 -4.48 5.30
CA GLU A 85 -0.78 -4.44 3.87
C GLU A 85 -1.05 -3.06 3.28
N ILE A 86 -0.14 -2.58 2.43
CA ILE A 86 -0.28 -1.32 1.70
C ILE A 86 -0.10 -1.51 0.20
N ASN A 87 -0.71 -0.63 -0.59
CA ASN A 87 -0.53 -0.59 -2.03
C ASN A 87 -0.72 0.84 -2.55
N LEU A 88 0.15 1.30 -3.45
CA LEU A 88 0.01 2.57 -4.15
C LEU A 88 -0.12 2.33 -5.65
N ARG A 89 -1.25 2.73 -6.23
CA ARG A 89 -1.54 2.43 -7.64
C ARG A 89 -2.11 3.59 -8.41
N GLN A 90 -1.97 3.53 -9.72
CA GLN A 90 -2.75 4.36 -10.64
C GLN A 90 -4.21 3.91 -10.64
N LYS A 91 -5.15 4.86 -10.56
CA LYS A 91 -6.58 4.54 -10.64
C LYS A 91 -6.99 4.26 -12.08
N TYR A 92 -7.77 3.20 -12.25
CA TYR A 92 -8.49 2.88 -13.47
C TYR A 92 -9.97 3.11 -13.25
N PHE A 93 -10.63 3.71 -14.22
CA PHE A 93 -12.08 3.88 -14.23
C PHE A 93 -12.71 2.95 -15.26
N ARG A 94 -13.82 2.33 -14.91
CA ARG A 94 -14.63 1.57 -15.87
C ARG A 94 -15.47 2.56 -16.67
N LYS A 95 -15.24 2.64 -17.97
CA LYS A 95 -16.06 3.45 -18.88
C LYS A 95 -17.06 2.54 -19.58
N ARG A 96 -18.36 2.85 -19.50
CA ARG A 96 -19.38 2.14 -20.27
C ARG A 96 -19.49 2.78 -21.65
N ILE A 97 -19.25 2.00 -22.69
CA ILE A 97 -19.38 2.41 -24.08
C ILE A 97 -20.48 1.53 -24.69
N LYS A 98 -21.46 2.13 -25.36
CA LYS A 98 -22.44 1.39 -26.17
C LYS A 98 -22.11 1.62 -27.63
N ASP A 99 -22.15 0.57 -28.43
CA ASP A 99 -22.10 0.69 -29.89
C ASP A 99 -23.46 1.11 -30.46
N SER A 100 -23.50 1.32 -31.78
CA SER A 100 -24.71 1.72 -32.52
C SER A 100 -25.80 0.65 -32.52
N SER A 101 -25.48 -0.62 -32.27
CA SER A 101 -26.43 -1.73 -32.13
C SER A 101 -26.90 -1.94 -30.69
N GLY A 102 -26.41 -1.14 -29.74
CA GLY A 102 -26.82 -1.15 -28.33
C GLY A 102 -26.04 -2.11 -27.43
N TYR A 103 -25.07 -2.86 -27.96
CA TYR A 103 -24.17 -3.71 -27.18
C TYR A 103 -23.14 -2.86 -26.43
N GLY A 104 -22.93 -3.21 -25.15
CA GLY A 104 -22.10 -2.45 -24.24
C GLY A 104 -20.75 -3.10 -23.98
N THR A 105 -19.65 -2.36 -24.19
CA THR A 105 -18.33 -2.72 -23.65
C THR A 105 -18.01 -1.88 -22.41
N ASN A 106 -17.13 -2.42 -21.57
CA ASN A 106 -16.75 -1.77 -20.32
C ASN A 106 -15.21 -1.71 -20.15
N PRO A 107 -14.50 -1.01 -21.05
CA PRO A 107 -13.06 -0.88 -20.92
C PRO A 107 -12.64 -0.20 -19.61
N TYR A 108 -11.50 -0.63 -19.08
CA TYR A 108 -10.79 0.07 -18.02
C TYR A 108 -9.90 1.15 -18.64
N VAL A 109 -10.16 2.39 -18.28
CA VAL A 109 -9.41 3.56 -18.75
C VAL A 109 -8.50 4.04 -17.64
N LYS A 110 -7.22 4.19 -17.96
CA LYS A 110 -6.21 4.75 -17.05
C LYS A 110 -6.54 6.20 -16.72
N SER A 111 -6.36 6.58 -15.46
CA SER A 111 -6.45 7.98 -15.03
C SER A 111 -5.10 8.50 -14.56
N GLU A 112 -5.00 9.80 -14.33
CA GLU A 112 -3.80 10.42 -13.76
C GLU A 112 -3.86 10.55 -12.22
N LYS A 113 -4.80 9.83 -11.60
CA LYS A 113 -5.05 9.85 -10.15
C LYS A 113 -4.38 8.66 -9.50
N LEU A 114 -3.68 8.91 -8.39
CA LEU A 114 -3.14 7.88 -7.51
C LEU A 114 -4.18 7.45 -6.47
N GLU A 115 -4.16 6.18 -6.13
CA GLU A 115 -4.93 5.60 -5.03
C GLU A 115 -3.97 4.87 -4.10
N PHE A 116 -3.91 5.30 -2.84
CA PHE A 116 -3.25 4.56 -1.77
C PHE A 116 -4.28 3.66 -1.08
N GLN A 117 -3.94 2.40 -0.84
CA GLN A 117 -4.81 1.41 -0.23
C GLN A 117 -4.14 0.74 0.95
N VAL A 118 -4.95 0.39 1.95
CA VAL A 118 -4.56 -0.44 3.09
C VAL A 118 -5.46 -1.68 3.19
N GLY A 119 -4.89 -2.79 3.63
CA GLY A 119 -5.56 -4.07 3.82
C GLY A 119 -5.67 -4.93 2.56
N SER A 120 -5.96 -6.22 2.77
CA SER A 120 -6.02 -7.23 1.69
C SER A 120 -7.45 -7.46 1.18
N TYR A 121 -8.40 -7.72 2.10
CA TYR A 121 -9.79 -8.10 1.81
C TYR A 121 -10.76 -6.91 1.87
N ALA A 122 -10.87 -6.23 3.02
CA ALA A 122 -11.71 -5.05 3.21
C ALA A 122 -10.90 -3.76 2.99
N ARG A 123 -10.46 -3.55 1.74
CA ARG A 123 -9.50 -2.47 1.43
C ARG A 123 -10.10 -1.10 1.71
N LYS A 124 -9.38 -0.28 2.48
CA LYS A 124 -9.65 1.16 2.57
C LYS A 124 -8.71 1.88 1.62
N GLY A 125 -9.26 2.74 0.76
CA GLY A 125 -8.50 3.53 -0.21
C GLY A 125 -8.67 5.02 -0.03
N TRP A 126 -7.62 5.77 -0.34
CA TRP A 126 -7.63 7.22 -0.50
C TRP A 126 -7.23 7.53 -1.94
N LEU A 127 -8.15 8.16 -2.66
CA LEU A 127 -8.00 8.52 -4.07
C LEU A 127 -7.72 10.02 -4.18
N GLU A 128 -6.73 10.38 -4.97
CA GLU A 128 -6.49 11.78 -5.32
C GLU A 128 -7.71 12.41 -6.00
N LYS A 129 -7.90 13.69 -5.69
CA LYS A 129 -8.90 14.54 -6.31
C LYS A 129 -8.21 15.72 -6.95
N ASP A 130 -8.93 16.42 -7.81
CA ASP A 130 -8.38 17.56 -8.53
C ASP A 130 -7.98 18.70 -7.57
N SER A 131 -8.59 18.75 -6.38
CA SER A 131 -8.27 19.67 -5.29
C SER A 131 -7.44 19.09 -4.15
N LYS A 132 -7.11 17.78 -4.17
CA LYS A 132 -6.48 17.12 -3.02
C LYS A 132 -5.56 15.98 -3.44
N SER A 133 -4.27 16.14 -3.13
CA SER A 133 -3.20 15.15 -3.32
C SER A 133 -3.24 14.05 -2.26
N LEU A 134 -2.47 12.96 -2.45
CA LEU A 134 -2.32 11.94 -1.41
C LEU A 134 -1.61 12.48 -0.17
N GLU A 135 -0.70 13.42 -0.34
CA GLU A 135 0.02 14.07 0.75
C GLU A 135 -0.92 14.82 1.69
N ASP A 136 -2.00 15.40 1.17
CA ASP A 136 -3.04 16.05 1.98
C ASP A 136 -3.90 15.03 2.78
N TYR A 137 -3.78 13.75 2.46
CA TYR A 137 -4.37 12.65 3.22
C TYR A 137 -3.39 11.99 4.20
N LEU A 138 -2.10 12.38 4.21
CA LEU A 138 -1.05 11.67 4.97
C LEU A 138 -1.41 11.47 6.45
N GLU A 139 -1.82 12.54 7.14
CA GLU A 139 -2.21 12.47 8.56
C GLU A 139 -3.48 11.62 8.78
N VAL A 140 -4.43 11.67 7.84
CA VAL A 140 -5.66 10.88 7.92
C VAL A 140 -5.36 9.39 7.70
N ILE A 141 -4.48 9.08 6.75
CA ILE A 141 -4.01 7.73 6.47
C ILE A 141 -3.28 7.17 7.68
N TYR A 142 -2.30 7.91 8.21
CA TYR A 142 -1.52 7.50 9.36
C TYR A 142 -2.42 7.19 10.57
N LYS A 143 -3.30 8.12 10.96
CA LYS A 143 -4.22 7.94 12.10
C LYS A 143 -5.19 6.78 11.90
N PHE A 144 -5.60 6.51 10.66
CA PHE A 144 -6.45 5.36 10.37
C PHE A 144 -5.72 4.04 10.64
N ILE A 145 -4.50 3.91 10.14
CA ILE A 145 -3.67 2.70 10.32
C ILE A 145 -3.33 2.54 11.80
N GLU A 146 -2.87 3.59 12.45
CA GLU A 146 -2.52 3.60 13.87
C GLU A 146 -3.68 3.11 14.76
N LYS A 147 -4.87 3.68 14.56
CA LYS A 147 -6.08 3.28 15.30
C LYS A 147 -6.45 1.82 15.05
N ASP A 148 -6.38 1.36 13.80
CA ASP A 148 -6.74 -0.01 13.45
C ASP A 148 -5.72 -1.00 14.02
N SER A 149 -4.43 -0.73 13.88
CA SER A 149 -3.34 -1.54 14.43
C SER A 149 -3.41 -1.62 15.95
N LEU A 150 -3.66 -0.51 16.67
CA LEU A 150 -3.86 -0.56 18.13
C LEU A 150 -5.03 -1.46 18.52
N ARG A 151 -6.16 -1.33 17.82
CA ARG A 151 -7.35 -2.14 18.07
C ARG A 151 -7.05 -3.63 17.88
N TRP A 152 -6.37 -4.01 16.81
CA TRP A 152 -6.01 -5.41 16.55
C TRP A 152 -4.96 -5.95 17.50
N ALA A 153 -3.98 -5.13 17.89
CA ALA A 153 -2.97 -5.51 18.88
C ALA A 153 -3.62 -5.85 20.23
N GLU A 154 -4.52 -5.00 20.70
CA GLU A 154 -5.24 -5.24 21.96
C GLU A 154 -6.17 -6.45 21.86
N LEU A 155 -6.90 -6.62 20.75
CA LEU A 155 -7.74 -7.80 20.55
C LEU A 155 -6.93 -9.10 20.61
N ARG A 156 -5.78 -9.17 19.93
CA ARG A 156 -4.92 -10.36 19.95
C ARG A 156 -4.34 -10.64 21.33
N LYS A 157 -4.00 -9.60 22.08
CA LYS A 157 -3.54 -9.74 23.48
C LYS A 157 -4.64 -10.35 24.35
N GLN A 158 -5.88 -9.89 24.21
CA GLN A 158 -7.02 -10.44 24.95
C GLN A 158 -7.31 -11.89 24.57
N GLN A 159 -7.28 -12.22 23.28
CA GLN A 159 -7.46 -13.58 22.79
C GLN A 159 -6.41 -14.53 23.37
N LYS A 160 -5.14 -14.14 23.38
CA LYS A 160 -4.06 -14.94 23.97
C LYS A 160 -4.29 -15.23 25.46
N ILE A 161 -4.70 -14.22 26.24
CA ILE A 161 -5.02 -14.39 27.67
C ILE A 161 -6.20 -15.35 27.86
N GLU A 162 -7.22 -15.28 27.00
CA GLU A 162 -8.38 -16.16 27.07
C GLU A 162 -8.04 -17.61 26.70
N GLU A 163 -7.19 -17.81 25.69
CA GLU A 163 -6.68 -19.12 25.30
C GLU A 163 -5.84 -19.76 26.41
N GLU A 164 -4.93 -19.00 27.03
CA GLU A 164 -4.14 -19.48 28.17
C GLU A 164 -5.02 -19.90 29.36
N LYS A 165 -6.10 -19.14 29.64
CA LYS A 165 -7.08 -19.51 30.67
C LYS A 165 -7.84 -20.79 30.33
N LYS A 166 -8.26 -20.95 29.07
CA LYS A 166 -8.97 -22.16 28.61
C LYS A 166 -8.07 -23.39 28.68
N GLU A 167 -6.80 -23.27 28.34
CA GLU A 167 -5.85 -24.38 28.39
C GLU A 167 -5.53 -24.79 29.84
N ALA A 168 -5.34 -23.82 30.74
CA ALA A 168 -5.15 -24.11 32.16
C ALA A 168 -6.35 -24.85 32.79
N GLN A 169 -7.57 -24.56 32.33
CA GLN A 169 -8.79 -25.26 32.77
C GLN A 169 -8.97 -26.65 32.16
N ARG A 170 -8.30 -26.96 31.04
CA ARG A 170 -8.35 -28.29 30.39
C ARG A 170 -7.35 -29.28 30.98
N ILE A 171 -6.26 -28.78 31.56
CA ILE A 171 -5.18 -29.58 32.15
C ILE A 171 -5.50 -29.96 33.63
N LEU A 172 -6.45 -29.26 34.26
CA LEU A 172 -7.00 -29.54 35.59
C LEU A 172 -8.16 -30.55 35.52
#